data_AF-A0A5E4FG62-F1
#
_entry.id   AF-A0A5E4FG62-F1
#
_cell.length_a   1.000
_cell.length_b   1.000
_cell.length_c   1.000
_cell.angle_alpha   90.00
_cell.angle_beta   90.00
_cell.angle_gamma   90.00
#
_symmetry.space_group_name_H-M   'P 1'
#
loop_
_entity.id
_entity.type
_entity.pdbx_description
1 polymer ?
#
loop_
_entity_poly.entity_id
_entity_poly.type
_entity_poly.pdbx_seq_one_letter_code
_entity_poly.pdbx_strand_id
1 'polypeptide(L)'
;IIEMNDLDKHLIFPAKNYLRDNPHPLNKPRIFYETLLIETKSVNIVHLHRAENTNRVAFSKIQILNVISLEKWGPSPKRARRFIHLEIRPYSYNFWDYKKAWEYVL
;
A
#
# COMPACT_ATOMS: atom_id res chain seq x y z
N ILE A 1 22.01 -10.68 -30.58
CA ILE A 1 21.84 -9.44 -29.80
C ILE A 1 20.47 -8.91 -30.18
N ILE A 2 19.48 -9.13 -29.31
CA ILE A 2 18.12 -8.60 -29.52
C ILE A 2 18.16 -7.23 -28.86
N GLU A 3 17.90 -6.17 -29.63
CA GLU A 3 17.86 -4.82 -29.08
C GLU A 3 16.70 -4.67 -28.11
N MET A 4 16.95 -3.97 -27.01
CA MET A 4 16.03 -3.77 -25.89
C MET A 4 14.76 -2.96 -26.27
N ASN A 5 14.65 -2.50 -27.52
CA ASN A 5 13.57 -1.67 -28.05
C ASN A 5 12.37 -2.45 -28.62
N ASP A 6 12.47 -3.77 -28.82
CA ASP A 6 11.36 -4.58 -29.35
C ASP A 6 10.44 -5.18 -28.28
N LEU A 7 10.83 -5.12 -27.00
CA LEU A 7 9.99 -5.56 -25.88
C LEU A 7 8.93 -4.53 -25.47
N ASP A 8 9.13 -3.24 -25.79
CA ASP A 8 8.22 -2.16 -25.37
C ASP A 8 6.97 -2.03 -26.24
N LYS A 9 6.96 -2.58 -27.46
CA LYS A 9 5.83 -2.42 -28.38
C LYS A 9 4.70 -3.42 -28.15
N HIS A 10 4.98 -4.55 -27.50
CA HIS A 10 3.99 -5.62 -27.27
C HIS A 10 3.43 -5.68 -25.84
N LEU A 11 4.06 -5.04 -24.85
CA LEU A 11 3.56 -5.03 -23.48
C LEU A 11 2.43 -4.01 -23.21
N ILE A 12 2.24 -3.03 -24.09
CA ILE A 12 1.29 -1.94 -23.85
C ILE A 12 -0.17 -2.34 -24.17
N PHE A 13 -0.38 -3.36 -25.01
CA PHE A 13 -1.72 -3.69 -25.52
C PHE A 13 -2.57 -4.68 -24.69
N PRO A 14 -2.04 -5.64 -23.90
CA PRO A 14 -2.89 -6.43 -23.02
C PRO A 14 -3.21 -5.69 -21.72
N ALA A 15 -2.21 -4.99 -21.15
CA ALA A 15 -2.32 -4.37 -19.83
C ALA A 15 -3.45 -3.33 -19.77
N LYS A 16 -3.63 -2.54 -20.83
CA LYS A 16 -4.65 -1.48 -20.86
C LYS A 16 -6.08 -2.04 -20.80
N ASN A 17 -6.31 -3.23 -21.36
CA ASN A 17 -7.61 -3.89 -21.36
C ASN A 17 -7.85 -4.65 -20.05
N TYR A 18 -6.81 -5.31 -19.50
CA TYR A 18 -6.90 -5.93 -18.16
C TYR A 18 -7.20 -4.93 -17.04
N LEU A 19 -6.69 -3.70 -17.13
CA LEU A 19 -6.96 -2.62 -16.17
C LEU A 19 -8.34 -1.99 -16.31
N ARG A 20 -8.99 -2.13 -17.47
CA ARG A 20 -10.31 -1.57 -17.76
C ARG A 20 -11.45 -2.47 -17.26
N ASP A 21 -11.27 -3.78 -17.42
CA ASP A 21 -12.30 -4.78 -17.11
C ASP A 21 -12.16 -5.35 -15.70
N ASN A 22 -11.11 -4.99 -14.96
CA ASN A 22 -10.84 -5.45 -13.61
C ASN A 22 -10.46 -4.27 -12.70
N PRO A 23 -11.42 -3.61 -12.01
CA PRO A 23 -11.19 -2.40 -11.22
C PRO A 23 -10.53 -2.70 -9.85
N HIS A 24 -9.74 -3.77 -9.75
CA HIS A 24 -8.81 -3.93 -8.64
C HIS A 24 -7.68 -2.93 -8.83
N PRO A 25 -7.44 -2.01 -7.88
CA PRO A 25 -6.34 -1.08 -8.04
C PRO A 25 -5.06 -1.92 -8.14
N LEU A 26 -4.28 -1.67 -9.20
CA LEU A 26 -2.85 -1.99 -9.27
C LEU A 26 -2.28 -1.92 -7.85
N ASN A 27 -1.78 -3.06 -7.35
CA ASN A 27 -1.45 -3.30 -5.94
C ASN A 27 -0.93 -2.04 -5.24
N LYS A 28 -1.63 -1.59 -4.19
CA LYS A 28 -1.22 -0.41 -3.44
C LYS A 28 0.18 -0.64 -2.84
N PRO A 29 1.07 0.37 -2.86
CA PRO A 29 2.45 0.18 -2.44
C PRO A 29 2.56 -0.09 -0.93
N ARG A 30 3.67 -0.66 -0.47
CA ARG A 30 3.90 -0.92 0.97
C ARG A 30 3.71 0.34 1.83
N ILE A 31 4.21 1.49 1.38
CA ILE A 31 4.05 2.76 2.09
C ILE A 31 2.57 3.15 2.28
N PHE A 32 1.68 2.81 1.34
CA PHE A 32 0.24 3.02 1.54
C PHE A 32 -0.29 2.21 2.73
N TYR A 33 0.12 0.95 2.86
CA TYR A 33 -0.35 0.07 3.95
C TYR A 33 0.26 0.47 5.30
N GLU A 34 1.52 0.89 5.32
CA GLU A 34 2.17 1.45 6.52
C GLU A 34 1.48 2.74 6.95
N THR A 35 1.25 3.69 6.03
CA THR A 35 0.48 4.91 6.32
C THR A 35 -0.92 4.58 6.81
N LEU A 36 -1.62 3.62 6.19
CA LEU A 36 -2.96 3.24 6.62
C LEU A 36 -2.98 2.78 8.09
N LEU A 37 -2.04 1.92 8.50
CA LEU A 37 -1.97 1.44 9.88
C LEU A 37 -1.56 2.54 10.87
N ILE A 38 -0.72 3.48 10.46
CA ILE A 38 -0.32 4.64 11.27
C ILE A 38 -1.49 5.62 11.45
N GLU A 39 -2.17 5.99 10.36
CA GLU A 39 -3.31 6.92 10.36
C GLU A 39 -4.49 6.38 11.16
N THR A 40 -4.73 5.06 11.13
CA THR A 40 -5.75 4.42 11.99
C THR A 40 -5.29 4.21 13.43
N LYS A 41 -4.09 4.69 13.79
CA LYS A 41 -3.47 4.55 15.12
C LYS A 41 -3.34 3.10 15.57
N SER A 42 -3.20 2.18 14.61
CA SER A 42 -3.11 0.74 14.88
C SER A 42 -1.70 0.30 15.18
N VAL A 43 -0.70 1.02 14.65
CA VAL A 43 0.72 0.71 14.88
C VAL A 43 1.55 1.99 15.06
N ASN A 44 2.69 1.83 15.71
CA ASN A 44 3.84 2.72 15.53
C ASN A 44 4.92 1.95 14.74
N ILE A 45 5.48 2.58 13.71
CA ILE A 45 6.58 2.01 12.91
C ILE A 45 7.79 2.92 13.03
N VAL A 46 8.95 2.32 13.30
CA VAL A 46 10.24 3.00 13.29
C VAL A 46 11.15 2.25 12.34
N HIS A 47 11.60 2.91 11.28
CA HIS A 47 12.59 2.37 10.36
C HIS A 47 13.99 2.76 10.84
N LEU A 48 14.86 1.76 11.01
CA LEU A 48 16.27 1.96 11.29
C LEU A 48 17.05 1.75 10.01
N HIS A 49 17.75 2.78 9.57
CA HIS A 49 18.50 2.80 8.32
C HIS A 49 19.94 2.34 8.54
N ARG A 50 20.49 1.64 7.56
CA ARG A 50 21.94 1.35 7.56
C ARG A 50 22.67 2.68 7.34
N ALA A 51 23.75 2.90 8.10
CA ALA A 51 24.62 4.09 8.15
C ALA A 51 24.39 5.19 7.09
N GLU A 52 24.43 6.45 7.56
CA GLU A 52 23.96 7.74 7.03
C GLU A 52 23.78 7.97 5.50
N ASN A 53 24.41 7.19 4.62
CA ASN A 53 24.45 7.45 3.17
C ASN A 53 23.68 6.45 2.29
N THR A 54 22.97 5.49 2.88
CA THR A 54 22.06 4.64 2.10
C THR A 54 20.65 4.85 2.62
N ASN A 55 19.73 5.37 1.80
CA ASN A 55 18.29 5.45 2.11
C ASN A 55 17.65 4.04 2.17
N ARG A 56 18.38 3.05 2.69
CA ARG A 56 18.03 1.64 2.76
C ARG A 56 17.71 1.31 4.21
N VAL A 57 16.46 0.92 4.44
CA VAL A 57 16.00 0.39 5.72
C VAL A 57 16.79 -0.89 6.01
N ALA A 58 17.49 -0.93 7.15
CA ALA A 58 18.17 -2.12 7.63
C ALA A 58 17.18 -3.05 8.34
N PHE A 59 16.41 -2.49 9.26
CA PHE A 59 15.31 -3.18 9.93
C PHE A 59 14.24 -2.19 10.37
N SER A 60 13.03 -2.70 10.58
CA SER A 60 11.91 -1.92 11.09
C SER A 60 11.48 -2.49 12.43
N LYS A 61 11.15 -1.61 13.38
CA LYS A 61 10.46 -1.96 14.61
C LYS A 61 8.99 -1.56 14.49
N ILE A 62 8.09 -2.52 14.66
CA ILE A 62 6.64 -2.28 14.63
C ILE A 62 6.10 -2.56 16.03
N GLN A 63 5.37 -1.60 16.59
CA GLN A 63 4.61 -1.78 17.82
C GLN A 63 3.13 -1.76 17.46
N ILE A 64 2.43 -2.86 17.76
CA ILE A 64 0.98 -2.97 17.58
C ILE A 64 0.30 -2.29 18.78
N LEU A 65 -0.54 -1.30 18.50
CA LEU A 65 -1.27 -0.53 19.51
C LEU A 65 -2.74 -0.95 19.58
N ASN A 66 -3.37 -1.17 18.43
CA ASN A 66 -4.75 -1.64 18.34
C ASN A 66 -4.97 -2.43 17.05
N VAL A 67 -6.00 -3.29 17.08
CA VAL A 67 -6.56 -3.92 15.89
C VAL A 67 -8.04 -3.57 15.82
N ILE A 68 -8.46 -2.90 14.75
CA ILE A 68 -9.83 -2.46 14.56
C ILE A 68 -10.65 -3.63 14.01
N SER A 69 -11.62 -4.11 14.79
CA SER A 69 -12.56 -5.13 14.32
C SER A 69 -13.53 -4.55 13.28
N LEU A 70 -14.14 -5.42 12.48
CA LEU A 70 -15.17 -5.03 11.52
C LEU A 70 -16.33 -4.27 12.19
N GLU A 71 -16.74 -4.70 13.38
CA GLU A 71 -17.79 -4.06 14.18
C GLU A 71 -17.41 -2.63 14.57
N LYS A 72 -16.18 -2.44 15.07
CA LYS A 72 -15.66 -1.10 15.43
C LYS A 72 -15.39 -0.23 14.21
N TRP A 73 -15.14 -0.82 13.04
CA TRP A 73 -15.00 -0.08 11.79
C TRP A 73 -16.31 0.61 11.38
N GLY A 74 -17.45 -0.01 11.72
CA GLY A 74 -18.78 0.52 11.48
C GLY A 74 -19.54 -0.19 10.35
N PRO A 75 -20.80 0.20 10.10
CA PRO A 75 -21.77 -0.57 9.30
C PRO A 75 -21.47 -0.63 7.79
N SER A 76 -20.49 0.13 7.30
CA SER A 76 -20.18 0.22 5.88
C SER A 76 -18.70 -0.06 5.60
N PRO A 77 -18.25 -1.32 5.69
CA PRO A 77 -16.84 -1.68 5.56
C PRO A 77 -16.26 -1.42 4.18
N LYS A 78 -17.11 -1.34 3.14
CA LYS A 78 -16.72 -0.99 1.77
C LYS A 78 -16.66 0.51 1.51
N ARG A 79 -17.18 1.34 2.44
CA ARG A 79 -17.18 2.80 2.28
C ARG A 79 -15.74 3.29 2.24
N ALA A 80 -15.43 3.99 1.15
CA ALA A 80 -14.13 4.59 0.94
C ALA A 80 -13.90 5.73 1.94
N ARG A 81 -12.79 5.65 2.67
CA ARG A 81 -12.18 6.71 3.47
C ARG A 81 -10.94 7.21 2.74
N ARG A 82 -10.42 8.37 3.12
CA ARG A 82 -9.22 8.96 2.51
C ARG A 82 -8.28 9.42 3.61
N PHE A 83 -7.00 9.28 3.37
CA PHE A 83 -5.95 10.00 4.09
C PHE A 83 -5.15 10.82 3.07
N ILE A 84 -4.51 11.89 3.55
CA ILE A 84 -3.61 12.71 2.75
C ILE A 84 -2.19 12.35 3.16
N HIS A 85 -1.33 12.05 2.20
CA HIS A 85 0.08 11.79 2.45
C HIS A 85 0.91 12.48 1.36
N LEU A 86 2.06 13.02 1.73
CA LEU A 86 2.84 13.95 0.90
C LEU A 86 3.46 13.26 -0.34
N GLU A 87 3.90 12.01 -0.19
CA GLU A 87 4.65 11.29 -1.23
C GLU A 87 3.80 10.35 -2.09
N ILE A 88 2.53 10.16 -1.76
CA ILE A 88 1.62 9.27 -2.47
C ILE A 88 0.35 10.02 -2.84
N ARG A 89 -0.17 9.75 -4.05
CA ARG A 89 -1.49 10.27 -4.45
C ARG A 89 -2.52 9.94 -3.37
N PRO A 90 -3.52 10.80 -3.12
CA PRO A 90 -4.54 10.52 -2.13
C PRO A 90 -5.20 9.18 -2.45
N TYR A 91 -4.95 8.19 -1.60
CA TYR A 91 -5.53 6.88 -1.75
C TYR A 91 -6.83 6.81 -0.97
N SER A 92 -7.86 6.29 -1.62
CA SER A 92 -9.01 5.78 -0.91
C SER A 92 -8.67 4.42 -0.28
N TYR A 93 -9.18 4.19 0.92
CA TYR A 93 -9.07 2.92 1.61
C TYR A 93 -10.40 2.50 2.22
N ASN A 94 -10.58 1.22 2.45
CA ASN A 94 -11.73 0.68 3.17
C ASN A 94 -11.27 -0.39 4.19
N PHE A 95 -12.20 -1.09 4.83
CA PHE A 95 -11.85 -2.11 5.83
C PHE A 95 -11.00 -3.25 5.25
N TRP A 96 -11.24 -3.62 4.00
CA TRP A 96 -10.50 -4.70 3.35
C TRP A 96 -9.05 -4.30 3.05
N ASP A 97 -8.83 -3.03 2.72
CA ASP A 97 -7.47 -2.49 2.65
C ASP A 97 -6.78 -2.52 4.02
N TYR A 98 -7.50 -2.19 5.09
CA TYR A 98 -6.99 -2.26 6.46
C TYR A 98 -6.62 -3.70 6.84
N LYS A 99 -7.47 -4.67 6.54
CA LYS A 99 -7.17 -6.09 6.76
C LYS A 99 -5.93 -6.52 5.97
N LYS A 100 -5.87 -6.15 4.69
CA LYS A 100 -4.73 -6.45 3.80
C LYS A 100 -3.43 -5.77 4.26
N ALA A 101 -3.50 -4.63 4.93
CA ALA A 101 -2.33 -3.94 5.46
C ALA A 101 -1.55 -4.81 6.46
N TRP A 102 -2.25 -5.57 7.30
CA TRP A 102 -1.61 -6.50 8.24
C TRP A 102 -0.83 -7.61 7.54
N GLU A 103 -1.31 -8.10 6.40
CA GLU A 103 -0.64 -9.15 5.60
C GLU A 103 0.57 -8.62 4.80
N TYR A 104 0.63 -7.32 4.55
CA TYR A 104 1.67 -6.69 3.73
C TYR A 104 2.79 -6.04 4.55
N VAL A 105 2.51 -5.69 5.81
CA VAL A 105 3.44 -4.95 6.67
C VAL A 105 4.11 -5.85 7.71
N LEU A 106 3.44 -6.92 8.14
CA LEU A 106 3.96 -7.95 9.06
C LEU A 106 4.31 -9.23 8.30
#